data_AF-L1IHQ8-F1
#
_entry.id   AF-L1IHQ8-F1
#
_cell.length_a   1.000
_cell.length_b   1.000
_cell.length_c   1.000
_cell.angle_alpha   90.00
_cell.angle_beta   90.00
_cell.angle_gamma   90.00
#
_symmetry.space_group_name_H-M   'P 1'
#
loop_
_entity.id
_entity.type
_entity.pdbx_description
1 polymer ?
#
loop_
_entity_poly.entity_id
_entity_poly.type
_entity_poly.pdbx_seq_one_letter_code
_entity_poly.pdbx_strand_id
1 'polypeptide(L)'
;MGIMGIARGSLCFSTIRKGWQGDSNDGGIATTQCEYDAASNLAKSSSGLPLHSEIVPPLPPKFRGVDEKTLQIAIETCFPTLPKHMAGILEHCLASIVYHFNYLSLRLDPCHPFWSSALFLERGLLEKLKEKAFLPQTPEVPRVNNVCAQSQAPPPPVEVPCDDPSNRNSLDNVPKDAALVPEPELSVQLKSLEKKIDEQRVELKRMYRLGIDEVMKELNTMHEQYMQKMQSMQQQMKQMDQQVSCLFNQINTTLENREGQAVNPEEQEQLQRQRQNVGFQHLFQQQQEMQRMFLENNQQHWQIQKQILQKLQQKGQQGKGKGRGHEQGGSAGLSVEPSELSAPSQDSEESQDESSVNVRSEPMKVSDEAGVMMNAWTLWHCGNHHKSLPPMKNWKAAQLSSRAESRRLSDMRYLMKNFHQFIKRSILDSPLHEFTKSLELDQLKAFIDGAPSLQEANALFKKHSDRFLSWTERGEANESYSERSGQLSWITYVKKLRVKEKTSPQEMEWLWKSEG
;
A
#
# COMPACT_ATOMS: atom_id res chain seq x y z
N MET A 1 0.68 -11.15 2.58
CA MET A 1 1.05 -10.82 1.19
C MET A 1 0.51 -9.44 0.87
N GLY A 2 1.41 -8.46 0.78
CA GLY A 2 1.12 -7.15 0.21
C GLY A 2 1.60 -7.14 -1.23
N ILE A 3 0.75 -6.71 -2.15
CA ILE A 3 1.13 -6.44 -3.53
C ILE A 3 1.27 -4.92 -3.68
N MET A 4 2.47 -4.54 -4.11
CA MET A 4 2.79 -3.27 -4.78
C MET A 4 1.71 -2.96 -5.83
N GLY A 5 1.11 -1.78 -5.86
CA GLY A 5 1.85 -0.53 -6.05
C GLY A 5 1.94 -0.21 -7.55
N ILE A 6 0.80 0.15 -8.16
CA ILE A 6 0.76 0.92 -9.41
C ILE A 6 -0.11 2.16 -9.16
N ALA A 7 0.53 3.32 -9.25
CA ALA A 7 -0.03 4.67 -9.39
C ALA A 7 -1.28 5.03 -8.56
N ARG A 8 -1.07 5.50 -7.32
CA ARG A 8 -2.06 6.34 -6.63
C ARG A 8 -2.05 7.76 -7.21
N GLY A 9 -2.73 7.92 -8.35
CA GLY A 9 -3.45 9.16 -8.61
C GLY A 9 -4.60 9.22 -7.59
N SER A 10 -4.63 10.29 -6.79
CA SER A 10 -5.68 10.55 -5.81
C SER A 10 -7.06 10.46 -6.47
N LEU A 11 -7.80 9.37 -6.23
CA LEU A 11 -9.21 9.24 -6.59
C LEU A 11 -10.01 10.27 -5.79
N CYS A 12 -10.14 11.45 -6.37
CA CYS A 12 -10.96 12.54 -5.87
C CYS A 12 -12.43 12.23 -6.16
N PHE A 13 -13.01 11.23 -5.48
CA PHE A 13 -14.47 11.00 -5.46
C PHE A 13 -15.14 11.80 -4.33
N SER A 14 -14.73 13.06 -4.17
CA SER A 14 -15.43 14.03 -3.34
C SER A 14 -15.91 15.17 -4.22
N THR A 15 -17.17 15.05 -4.65
CA THR A 15 -18.19 16.11 -4.87
C THR A 15 -18.94 15.91 -6.20
N ILE A 16 -19.75 14.85 -6.30
CA ILE A 16 -20.85 14.79 -7.26
C ILE A 16 -22.15 14.99 -6.47
N ARG A 17 -22.42 16.22 -6.03
CA ARG A 17 -23.76 16.60 -5.51
C ARG A 17 -24.00 18.11 -5.43
N LYS A 18 -23.38 18.91 -6.32
CA LYS A 18 -23.67 20.35 -6.42
C LYS A 18 -23.69 20.90 -7.86
N GLY A 19 -24.15 20.10 -8.83
CA GLY A 19 -24.25 20.54 -10.23
C GLY A 19 -25.63 20.44 -10.87
N TRP A 20 -26.63 19.90 -10.16
CA TRP A 20 -27.95 19.66 -10.73
C TRP A 20 -29.03 20.07 -9.73
N GLN A 21 -29.14 21.37 -9.50
CA GLN A 21 -30.34 21.97 -8.92
C GLN A 21 -30.57 23.28 -9.67
N GLY A 22 -31.29 23.18 -10.78
CA GLY A 22 -31.74 24.34 -11.54
C GLY A 22 -32.86 25.00 -10.76
N ASP A 23 -32.57 26.16 -10.17
CA ASP A 23 -33.58 27.18 -9.96
C ASP A 23 -33.71 27.96 -11.26
N SER A 24 -34.88 27.83 -11.87
CA SER A 24 -35.33 28.59 -13.02
C SER A 24 -35.59 30.04 -12.60
N ASN A 25 -34.62 30.92 -12.82
CA ASN A 25 -34.82 32.25 -13.42
C ASN A 25 -33.49 33.00 -13.59
N ASP A 26 -33.43 33.76 -14.69
CA ASP A 26 -32.48 34.82 -15.00
C ASP A 26 -31.06 34.46 -15.48
N GLY A 27 -30.95 34.35 -16.81
CA GLY A 27 -30.07 35.18 -17.64
C GLY A 27 -28.56 35.19 -17.36
N GLY A 28 -27.81 34.37 -18.10
CA GLY A 28 -26.37 34.58 -18.27
C GLY A 28 -25.69 33.53 -19.13
N ILE A 29 -25.44 33.83 -20.41
CA ILE A 29 -24.69 32.97 -21.35
C ILE A 29 -23.19 32.86 -20.96
N ALA A 30 -22.76 33.54 -19.90
CA ALA A 30 -21.38 33.56 -19.40
C ALA A 30 -21.09 32.51 -18.29
N THR A 31 -22.09 31.95 -17.61
CA THR A 31 -21.87 31.00 -16.49
C THR A 31 -21.65 29.57 -16.97
N THR A 32 -22.28 29.15 -18.07
CA THR A 32 -22.15 27.78 -18.59
C THR A 32 -20.76 27.48 -19.16
N GLN A 33 -20.13 28.41 -19.88
CA GLN A 33 -18.79 28.15 -20.45
C GLN A 33 -17.71 28.03 -19.37
N CYS A 34 -17.74 28.91 -18.36
CA CYS A 34 -16.83 28.85 -17.22
C CYS A 34 -17.00 27.57 -16.38
N GLU A 35 -18.24 27.08 -16.22
CA GLU A 35 -18.52 25.82 -15.53
C GLU A 35 -18.02 24.60 -16.31
N TYR A 36 -18.15 24.61 -17.64
CA TYR A 36 -17.59 23.57 -18.52
C TYR A 36 -16.07 23.56 -18.52
N ASP A 37 -15.43 24.72 -18.58
CA ASP A 37 -13.97 24.83 -18.55
C ASP A 37 -13.40 24.41 -17.18
N ALA A 38 -14.08 24.77 -16.08
CA ALA A 38 -13.72 24.31 -14.74
C ALA A 38 -13.89 22.79 -14.58
N ALA A 39 -15.00 22.21 -15.06
CA ALA A 39 -15.23 20.78 -15.02
C ALA A 39 -14.24 20.00 -15.92
N SER A 40 -13.92 20.54 -17.10
CA SER A 40 -12.94 19.99 -18.03
C SER A 40 -11.52 20.02 -17.44
N ASN A 41 -11.12 21.14 -16.84
CA ASN A 41 -9.81 21.26 -16.18
C ASN A 41 -9.70 20.34 -14.96
N LEU A 42 -10.79 20.15 -14.20
CA LEU A 42 -10.84 19.21 -13.08
C LEU A 42 -10.75 17.75 -13.56
N ALA A 43 -11.43 17.42 -14.66
CA ALA A 43 -11.37 16.10 -15.28
C ALA A 43 -9.98 15.80 -15.87
N LYS A 44 -9.32 16.78 -16.49
CA LYS A 44 -7.93 16.67 -16.99
C LYS A 44 -6.94 16.49 -15.85
N SER A 45 -7.07 17.30 -14.79
CA SER A 45 -6.22 17.21 -13.60
C SER A 45 -6.33 15.84 -12.91
N SER A 46 -7.56 15.31 -12.78
CA SER A 46 -7.80 14.01 -12.16
C SER A 46 -7.38 12.83 -13.06
N SER A 47 -7.34 13.01 -14.38
CA SER A 47 -6.92 11.98 -15.36
C SER A 47 -5.44 12.04 -15.73
N GLY A 48 -4.66 12.97 -15.14
CA GLY A 48 -3.24 13.15 -15.44
C GLY A 48 -2.95 13.77 -16.82
N LEU A 49 -3.94 14.43 -17.43
CA LEU A 49 -3.80 15.10 -18.72
C LEU A 49 -3.26 16.54 -18.55
N PRO A 50 -2.46 17.06 -19.50
CA PRO A 50 -1.99 18.44 -19.45
C PRO A 50 -3.18 19.43 -19.48
N LEU A 51 -3.20 20.37 -18.53
CA LEU A 51 -4.27 21.37 -18.40
C LEU A 51 -4.46 22.21 -19.67
N HIS A 52 -3.38 22.44 -20.41
CA HIS A 52 -3.37 23.23 -21.64
C HIS A 52 -3.63 22.42 -22.92
N SER A 53 -3.93 21.12 -22.82
CA SER A 53 -4.23 20.29 -23.99
C SER A 53 -5.70 20.40 -24.40
N GLU A 54 -5.98 20.45 -25.71
CA GLU A 54 -7.35 20.37 -26.26
C GLU A 54 -7.97 18.96 -26.14
N ILE A 55 -7.24 18.01 -25.53
CA ILE A 55 -7.65 16.62 -25.39
C ILE A 55 -8.79 16.53 -24.37
N VAL A 56 -9.97 16.16 -24.84
CA VAL A 56 -11.13 15.90 -23.98
C VAL A 56 -10.95 14.53 -23.31
N PRO A 57 -11.04 14.44 -21.97
CA PRO A 57 -10.94 13.16 -21.29
C PRO A 57 -12.06 12.21 -21.75
N PRO A 58 -11.74 10.94 -22.06
CA PRO A 58 -12.74 9.99 -22.54
C PRO A 58 -13.79 9.72 -21.46
N LEU A 59 -15.06 9.59 -21.88
CA LEU A 59 -16.14 9.22 -20.98
C LEU A 59 -15.90 7.81 -20.40
N PRO A 60 -16.28 7.54 -19.14
CA PRO A 60 -16.15 6.22 -18.56
C PRO A 60 -16.98 5.19 -19.34
N PRO A 61 -16.52 3.94 -19.46
CA PRO A 61 -17.28 2.85 -20.07
C PRO A 61 -18.67 2.69 -19.43
N LYS A 62 -19.66 2.28 -20.23
CA LYS A 62 -21.03 2.00 -19.80
C LYS A 62 -21.52 0.67 -20.36
N PHE A 63 -22.51 0.09 -19.70
CA PHE A 63 -23.25 -1.05 -20.24
C PHE A 63 -24.41 -0.57 -21.12
N ARG A 64 -24.66 -1.23 -22.25
CA ARG A 64 -25.85 -0.99 -23.10
C ARG A 64 -26.65 -2.27 -23.26
N GLY A 65 -27.95 -2.20 -22.98
CA GLY A 65 -28.89 -3.30 -23.21
C GLY A 65 -28.67 -4.51 -22.29
N VAL A 66 -28.22 -4.26 -21.05
CA VAL A 66 -28.20 -5.26 -19.97
C VAL A 66 -29.45 -5.07 -19.14
N ASP A 67 -30.13 -6.17 -18.80
CA ASP A 67 -31.29 -6.12 -17.91
C ASP A 67 -30.88 -5.56 -16.55
N GLU A 68 -31.62 -4.57 -16.05
CA GLU A 68 -31.33 -3.87 -14.80
C GLU A 68 -31.24 -4.82 -13.61
N LYS A 69 -32.04 -5.90 -13.60
CA LYS A 69 -31.99 -6.95 -12.59
C LYS A 69 -30.67 -7.74 -12.63
N THR A 70 -30.19 -8.08 -13.82
CA THR A 70 -28.92 -8.81 -14.02
C THR A 70 -27.74 -7.94 -13.61
N LEU A 71 -27.79 -6.65 -13.93
CA LEU A 71 -26.77 -5.68 -13.55
C LEU A 71 -26.73 -5.45 -12.05
N GLN A 72 -27.90 -5.34 -11.41
CA GLN A 72 -28.01 -5.19 -9.96
C GLN A 72 -27.45 -6.43 -9.23
N ILE A 73 -27.76 -7.64 -9.70
CA ILE A 73 -27.18 -8.88 -9.17
C ILE A 73 -25.66 -8.88 -9.34
N ALA A 74 -25.14 -8.50 -10.51
CA ALA A 74 -23.70 -8.44 -10.74
C ALA A 74 -23.00 -7.43 -9.82
N ILE A 75 -23.62 -6.26 -9.56
CA ILE A 75 -23.11 -5.25 -8.63
C ILE A 75 -23.12 -5.78 -7.19
N GLU A 76 -24.22 -6.41 -6.76
CA GLU A 76 -24.33 -6.97 -5.40
C GLU A 76 -23.35 -8.13 -5.17
N THR A 77 -23.11 -8.95 -6.18
CA THR A 77 -22.12 -10.04 -6.15
C THR A 77 -20.68 -9.52 -6.12
N CYS A 78 -20.36 -8.50 -6.92
CA CYS A 78 -18.99 -7.96 -7.01
C CYS A 78 -18.65 -6.98 -5.86
N PHE A 79 -19.66 -6.35 -5.26
CA PHE A 79 -19.50 -5.31 -4.24
C PHE A 79 -20.45 -5.53 -3.03
N PRO A 80 -20.36 -6.68 -2.34
CA PRO A 80 -21.35 -7.09 -1.33
C PRO A 80 -21.38 -6.18 -0.08
N THR A 81 -20.27 -5.49 0.22
CA THR A 81 -20.15 -4.62 1.40
C THR A 81 -20.57 -3.18 1.12
N LEU A 82 -20.93 -2.82 -0.12
CA LEU A 82 -21.20 -1.44 -0.52
C LEU A 82 -22.70 -1.10 -0.54
N PRO A 83 -23.11 0.12 -0.14
CA PRO A 83 -24.52 0.49 -0.04
C PRO A 83 -25.25 0.55 -1.39
N LYS A 84 -26.53 0.13 -1.41
CA LYS A 84 -27.38 0.12 -2.62
C LYS A 84 -27.52 1.49 -3.31
N HIS A 85 -27.47 2.59 -2.56
CA HIS A 85 -27.56 3.94 -3.13
C HIS A 85 -26.34 4.32 -4.00
N MET A 86 -25.26 3.53 -3.97
CA MET A 86 -24.09 3.71 -4.83
C MET A 86 -24.15 2.91 -6.12
N ALA A 87 -25.22 2.16 -6.39
CA ALA A 87 -25.36 1.28 -7.56
C ALA A 87 -24.95 1.95 -8.88
N GLY A 88 -25.38 3.20 -9.12
CA GLY A 88 -25.01 3.93 -10.35
C GLY A 88 -23.51 4.20 -10.47
N ILE A 89 -22.78 4.40 -9.37
CA ILE A 89 -21.31 4.56 -9.40
C ILE A 89 -20.64 3.20 -9.60
N LEU A 90 -21.12 2.18 -8.91
CA LEU A 90 -20.60 0.81 -8.98
C LEU A 90 -20.78 0.21 -10.37
N GLU A 91 -21.85 0.58 -11.08
CA GLU A 91 -22.05 0.23 -12.48
C GLU A 91 -20.90 0.71 -13.36
N HIS A 92 -20.47 1.97 -13.22
CA HIS A 92 -19.37 2.54 -14.00
C HIS A 92 -18.02 1.92 -13.63
N CYS A 93 -17.82 1.59 -12.35
CA CYS A 93 -16.64 0.85 -11.90
C CYS A 93 -16.61 -0.55 -12.53
N LEU A 94 -17.74 -1.25 -12.52
CA LEU A 94 -17.87 -2.59 -13.11
C LEU A 94 -17.66 -2.54 -14.62
N ALA A 95 -18.26 -1.57 -15.31
CA ALA A 95 -18.09 -1.37 -16.75
C ALA A 95 -16.62 -1.09 -17.11
N SER A 96 -15.92 -0.32 -16.29
CA SER A 96 -14.50 -0.02 -16.48
C SER A 96 -13.63 -1.27 -16.35
N ILE A 97 -13.89 -2.10 -15.34
CA ILE A 97 -13.18 -3.36 -15.13
C ILE A 97 -13.39 -4.32 -16.30
N VAL A 98 -14.64 -4.48 -16.73
CA VAL A 98 -15.02 -5.38 -17.83
C VAL A 98 -14.42 -4.90 -19.16
N TYR A 99 -14.52 -3.61 -19.47
CA TYR A 99 -14.00 -3.03 -20.70
C TYR A 99 -12.47 -3.17 -20.80
N HIS A 100 -11.75 -2.92 -19.70
CA HIS A 100 -10.30 -3.00 -19.66
C HIS A 100 -9.73 -4.39 -19.33
N PHE A 101 -10.58 -5.43 -19.33
CA PHE A 101 -10.17 -6.79 -18.97
C PHE A 101 -8.92 -7.28 -19.73
N ASN A 102 -8.91 -7.13 -21.07
CA ASN A 102 -7.78 -7.55 -21.90
C ASN A 102 -6.47 -6.81 -21.57
N TYR A 103 -6.57 -5.54 -21.16
CA TYR A 103 -5.41 -4.76 -20.73
C TYR A 103 -4.90 -5.23 -19.37
N LEU A 104 -5.82 -5.47 -18.42
CA LEU A 104 -5.50 -5.94 -17.08
C LEU A 104 -4.89 -7.35 -17.11
N SER A 105 -5.39 -8.24 -17.98
CA SER A 105 -4.86 -9.60 -18.14
C SER A 105 -3.44 -9.64 -18.70
N LEU A 106 -3.04 -8.61 -19.47
CA LEU A 106 -1.68 -8.50 -20.01
C LEU A 106 -0.68 -7.86 -19.03
N ARG A 107 -1.17 -7.13 -18.02
CA ARG A 107 -0.33 -6.30 -17.13
C ARG A 107 -0.28 -6.81 -15.70
N LEU A 108 -1.32 -7.47 -15.21
CA LEU A 108 -1.36 -8.02 -13.86
C LEU A 108 -0.84 -9.45 -13.84
N ASP A 109 -0.15 -9.79 -12.76
CA ASP A 109 0.31 -11.16 -12.50
C ASP A 109 -0.90 -12.12 -12.48
N PRO A 110 -0.83 -13.31 -13.11
CA PRO A 110 -1.87 -14.32 -13.01
C PRO A 110 -2.28 -14.71 -11.58
N CYS A 111 -1.39 -14.53 -10.59
CA CYS A 111 -1.66 -14.79 -9.17
C CYS A 111 -2.21 -13.57 -8.41
N HIS A 112 -2.54 -12.48 -9.11
CA HIS A 112 -3.01 -11.26 -8.47
C HIS A 112 -4.40 -11.47 -7.80
N PRO A 113 -4.64 -11.02 -6.55
CA PRO A 113 -5.92 -11.11 -5.82
C PRO A 113 -7.13 -10.46 -6.51
N PHE A 114 -6.88 -9.72 -7.59
CA PHE A 114 -7.93 -9.17 -8.43
C PHE A 114 -8.70 -10.30 -9.15
N TRP A 115 -8.00 -11.37 -9.54
CA TRP A 115 -8.59 -12.50 -10.24
C TRP A 115 -9.43 -13.41 -9.34
N SER A 116 -9.30 -13.28 -8.02
CA SER A 116 -10.18 -13.93 -7.04
C SER A 116 -11.48 -13.14 -6.77
N SER A 117 -11.75 -12.08 -7.53
CA SER A 117 -13.03 -11.36 -7.47
C SER A 117 -14.17 -12.24 -7.98
N ALA A 118 -15.36 -12.09 -7.39
CA ALA A 118 -16.57 -12.81 -7.78
C ALA A 118 -16.90 -12.68 -9.28
N LEU A 119 -16.52 -11.56 -9.91
CA LEU A 119 -16.68 -11.31 -11.35
C LEU A 119 -15.99 -12.37 -12.23
N PHE A 120 -14.85 -12.90 -11.78
CA PHE A 120 -14.02 -13.85 -12.53
C PHE A 120 -14.23 -15.30 -12.10
N LEU A 121 -14.77 -15.51 -10.90
CA LEU A 121 -15.10 -16.83 -10.37
C LEU A 121 -16.45 -17.33 -10.89
N GLU A 122 -17.40 -16.43 -11.15
CA GLU A 122 -18.73 -16.80 -11.63
C GLU A 122 -18.72 -17.18 -13.12
N ARG A 123 -19.07 -18.42 -13.42
CA ARG A 123 -18.91 -19.04 -14.74
C ARG A 123 -19.78 -18.33 -15.79
N GLY A 124 -19.14 -17.55 -16.67
CA GLY A 124 -19.78 -16.87 -17.81
C GLY A 124 -20.40 -15.51 -17.49
N LEU A 125 -20.26 -14.96 -16.28
CA LEU A 125 -20.74 -13.60 -15.96
C LEU A 125 -19.93 -12.53 -16.72
N LEU A 126 -18.60 -12.67 -16.73
CA LEU A 126 -17.71 -11.76 -17.44
C LEU A 126 -18.02 -11.69 -18.93
N GLU A 127 -18.19 -12.84 -19.60
CA GLU A 127 -18.43 -12.88 -21.05
C GLU A 127 -19.76 -12.20 -21.43
N LYS A 128 -20.81 -12.40 -20.62
CA LYS A 128 -22.10 -11.71 -20.78
C LYS A 128 -21.99 -10.19 -20.65
N LEU A 129 -21.14 -9.72 -19.74
CA LEU A 129 -20.94 -8.28 -19.50
C LEU A 129 -19.98 -7.66 -20.54
N LYS A 130 -18.99 -8.41 -21.01
CA LYS A 130 -17.98 -7.97 -21.98
C LYS A 130 -18.58 -7.61 -23.33
N GLU A 131 -19.58 -8.37 -23.78
CA GLU A 131 -20.32 -8.08 -25.01
C GLU A 131 -21.13 -6.77 -24.94
N LYS A 132 -21.42 -6.29 -23.72
CA LYS A 132 -22.34 -5.16 -23.48
C LYS A 132 -21.64 -3.89 -22.99
N ALA A 133 -20.35 -3.96 -22.64
CA ALA A 133 -19.55 -2.82 -22.21
C ALA A 133 -18.99 -2.05 -23.42
N PHE A 134 -19.22 -0.74 -23.47
CA PHE A 134 -18.72 0.13 -24.54
C PHE A 134 -18.27 1.49 -24.01
N LEU A 135 -17.43 2.18 -24.77
CA LEU A 135 -17.07 3.59 -24.52
C LEU A 135 -18.08 4.52 -25.23
N PRO A 136 -18.78 5.42 -24.52
CA PRO A 136 -19.59 6.45 -25.15
C PRO A 136 -18.71 7.43 -25.95
N GLN A 137 -19.06 7.71 -27.20
CA GLN A 137 -18.43 8.80 -27.95
C GLN A 137 -18.95 10.15 -27.45
N THR A 138 -18.09 11.14 -27.33
CA THR A 138 -18.48 12.53 -27.05
C THR A 138 -19.17 13.12 -28.28
N PRO A 139 -20.36 13.75 -28.16
CA PRO A 139 -20.94 14.46 -29.29
C PRO A 139 -19.99 15.58 -29.72
N GLU A 140 -19.57 15.59 -30.99
CA GLU A 140 -18.81 16.71 -31.55
C GLU A 140 -19.66 17.98 -31.49
N VAL A 141 -19.20 18.99 -30.73
CA VAL A 141 -19.83 20.30 -30.72
C VAL A 141 -19.51 20.97 -32.07
N PRO A 142 -20.52 21.46 -32.85
CA PRO A 142 -20.24 22.19 -34.08
C PRO A 142 -19.41 23.42 -33.76
N ARG A 143 -18.19 23.51 -34.32
CA ARG A 143 -17.35 24.71 -34.24
C ARG A 143 -18.06 25.86 -34.94
N VAL A 144 -18.66 26.76 -34.16
CA VAL A 144 -19.11 28.07 -34.65
C VAL A 144 -17.85 28.89 -34.92
N ASN A 145 -17.47 29.02 -36.19
CA ASN A 145 -16.45 29.96 -36.61
C ASN A 145 -16.97 31.39 -36.40
N ASN A 146 -16.32 32.13 -35.52
CA ASN A 146 -16.48 33.57 -35.39
C ASN A 146 -15.96 34.26 -36.67
N VAL A 147 -16.86 34.82 -37.47
CA VAL A 147 -16.58 35.97 -38.33
C VAL A 147 -17.55 37.08 -37.96
N CYS A 148 -16.98 38.17 -37.48
CA CYS A 148 -17.65 39.41 -37.14
C CYS A 148 -18.04 40.18 -38.42
N ALA A 149 -19.28 40.67 -38.43
CA ALA A 149 -19.80 41.82 -39.18
C ALA A 149 -19.56 41.89 -40.71
N GLN A 150 -20.62 41.64 -41.48
CA GLN A 150 -21.16 42.64 -42.39
C GLN A 150 -22.65 42.40 -42.70
N SER A 151 -23.34 43.53 -42.87
CA SER A 151 -24.78 43.76 -42.96
C SER A 151 -25.36 43.34 -44.32
N GLN A 152 -26.53 42.68 -44.33
CA GLN A 152 -27.78 43.16 -44.99
C GLN A 152 -28.89 42.08 -44.99
N ALA A 153 -30.12 42.55 -44.82
CA ALA A 153 -31.42 41.86 -44.76
C ALA A 153 -32.17 41.99 -46.11
N PRO A 154 -33.37 41.39 -46.36
CA PRO A 154 -33.97 40.09 -45.98
C PRO A 154 -34.64 39.37 -47.23
N PRO A 155 -35.69 38.50 -47.16
CA PRO A 155 -35.88 37.25 -47.95
C PRO A 155 -36.91 37.42 -49.11
N PRO A 156 -37.70 36.44 -49.69
CA PRO A 156 -37.82 34.95 -49.64
C PRO A 156 -38.00 34.34 -51.10
N PRO A 157 -38.87 33.35 -51.48
CA PRO A 157 -39.25 31.98 -51.01
C PRO A 157 -39.20 30.88 -52.15
N VAL A 158 -39.77 29.67 -51.88
CA VAL A 158 -40.47 28.72 -52.80
C VAL A 158 -39.68 27.48 -53.30
N GLU A 159 -40.05 26.27 -52.80
CA GLU A 159 -40.63 25.06 -53.48
C GLU A 159 -39.77 24.46 -54.64
N VAL A 160 -39.53 23.16 -54.86
CA VAL A 160 -40.36 21.94 -55.03
C VAL A 160 -39.36 20.74 -55.15
N PRO A 161 -39.75 19.47 -54.87
CA PRO A 161 -38.87 18.29 -54.89
C PRO A 161 -38.82 17.57 -56.26
N CYS A 162 -37.76 16.79 -56.51
CA CYS A 162 -37.73 15.79 -57.59
C CYS A 162 -37.07 14.48 -57.14
N ASP A 163 -37.83 13.40 -57.32
CA ASP A 163 -37.42 12.00 -57.35
C ASP A 163 -36.40 11.71 -58.47
N ASP A 164 -35.52 10.72 -58.26
CA ASP A 164 -35.15 9.80 -59.33
C ASP A 164 -34.67 8.43 -58.78
N PRO A 165 -35.33 7.31 -59.09
CA PRO A 165 -34.94 5.97 -58.67
C PRO A 165 -34.26 5.20 -59.83
N SER A 166 -32.96 4.95 -59.75
CA SER A 166 -32.28 4.00 -60.63
C SER A 166 -30.95 3.54 -60.04
N ASN A 167 -30.97 2.49 -59.20
CA ASN A 167 -29.91 1.45 -59.22
C ASN A 167 -30.31 0.22 -58.39
N ARG A 168 -30.98 -0.74 -59.03
CA ARG A 168 -31.03 -2.13 -58.58
C ARG A 168 -30.64 -2.98 -59.77
N ASN A 169 -29.52 -3.69 -59.67
CA ASN A 169 -29.29 -5.06 -60.16
C ASN A 169 -27.77 -5.31 -60.31
N SER A 170 -27.20 -6.08 -59.38
CA SER A 170 -26.12 -7.06 -59.66
C SER A 170 -25.64 -7.66 -58.34
N LEU A 171 -26.11 -8.85 -58.00
CA LEU A 171 -25.43 -9.80 -57.11
C LEU A 171 -26.09 -11.16 -57.32
N ASP A 172 -25.63 -11.91 -58.31
CA ASP A 172 -25.77 -13.37 -58.40
C ASP A 172 -24.61 -13.88 -59.24
N ASN A 173 -23.65 -14.53 -58.59
CA ASN A 173 -22.81 -15.62 -59.14
C ASN A 173 -21.71 -15.99 -58.13
N VAL A 174 -21.89 -17.10 -57.41
CA VAL A 174 -20.79 -17.85 -56.76
C VAL A 174 -20.90 -19.32 -57.20
N PRO A 175 -19.84 -19.94 -57.76
CA PRO A 175 -19.89 -21.31 -58.24
C PRO A 175 -19.82 -22.34 -57.11
N LYS A 176 -20.66 -23.36 -57.19
CA LYS A 176 -20.58 -24.61 -56.41
C LYS A 176 -19.67 -25.57 -57.16
N ASP A 177 -18.56 -25.97 -56.55
CA ASP A 177 -17.93 -27.30 -56.68
C ASP A 177 -16.68 -27.35 -55.80
N ALA A 178 -16.79 -27.96 -54.62
CA ALA A 178 -15.65 -28.40 -53.82
C ALA A 178 -15.95 -29.81 -53.29
N ALA A 179 -15.27 -30.78 -53.89
CA ALA A 179 -15.38 -32.19 -53.57
C ALA A 179 -14.97 -32.48 -52.12
N LEU A 180 -15.80 -33.28 -51.43
CA LEU A 180 -15.56 -33.79 -50.09
C LEU A 180 -14.32 -34.71 -50.07
N VAL A 181 -13.31 -34.30 -49.31
CA VAL A 181 -12.23 -35.18 -48.82
C VAL A 181 -12.77 -35.98 -47.63
N PRO A 182 -12.44 -37.27 -47.46
CA PRO A 182 -13.05 -38.11 -46.42
C PRO A 182 -12.63 -37.63 -45.01
N GLU A 183 -13.61 -37.28 -44.17
CA GLU A 183 -13.44 -36.91 -42.76
C GLU A 183 -12.76 -37.93 -41.80
N PRO A 184 -12.72 -39.27 -42.02
CA PRO A 184 -12.28 -40.17 -40.95
C PRO A 184 -10.77 -40.14 -40.67
N GLU A 185 -9.91 -39.78 -41.63
CA GLU A 185 -8.45 -39.75 -41.39
C GLU A 185 -8.01 -38.56 -40.53
N LEU A 186 -8.63 -37.39 -40.71
CA LEU A 186 -8.36 -36.20 -39.91
C LEU A 186 -8.79 -36.40 -38.45
N SER A 187 -9.89 -37.10 -38.21
CA SER A 187 -10.36 -37.42 -36.85
C SER A 187 -9.37 -38.30 -36.08
N VAL A 188 -8.75 -39.28 -36.76
CA VAL A 188 -7.74 -40.16 -36.14
C VAL A 188 -6.44 -39.39 -35.83
N GLN A 189 -6.01 -38.50 -36.72
CA GLN A 189 -4.83 -37.67 -36.50
C GLN A 189 -5.04 -36.66 -35.36
N LEU A 190 -6.23 -36.05 -35.25
CA LEU A 190 -6.58 -35.15 -34.15
C LEU A 190 -6.55 -35.87 -32.79
N LYS A 191 -7.16 -37.05 -32.68
CA LYS A 191 -7.12 -37.84 -31.43
C LYS A 191 -5.71 -38.25 -31.03
N SER A 192 -4.85 -38.54 -32.01
CA SER A 192 -3.43 -38.85 -31.78
C SER A 192 -2.65 -37.64 -31.27
N LEU A 193 -2.92 -36.45 -31.82
CA LEU A 193 -2.31 -35.19 -31.38
C LEU A 193 -2.80 -34.75 -29.98
N GLU A 194 -4.11 -34.85 -29.71
CA GLU A 194 -4.67 -34.57 -28.39
C GLU A 194 -4.03 -35.43 -27.31
N LYS A 195 -3.87 -36.73 -27.57
CA LYS A 195 -3.18 -37.66 -26.67
C LYS A 195 -1.74 -37.23 -26.40
N LYS A 196 -0.98 -36.81 -27.43
CA LYS A 196 0.40 -36.32 -27.26
C LYS A 196 0.47 -35.03 -26.46
N ILE A 197 -0.48 -34.11 -26.65
CA ILE A 197 -0.56 -32.87 -25.88
C ILE A 197 -0.82 -33.18 -24.40
N ASP A 198 -1.72 -34.11 -24.10
CA ASP A 198 -2.02 -34.52 -22.73
C ASP A 198 -0.81 -35.21 -22.06
N GLU A 199 -0.11 -36.08 -22.78
CA GLU A 199 1.14 -36.69 -22.30
C GLU A 199 2.21 -35.63 -21.97
N GLN A 200 2.39 -34.62 -22.84
CA GLN A 200 3.33 -33.51 -22.58
C GLN A 200 2.89 -32.65 -21.40
N ARG A 201 1.58 -32.41 -21.22
CA ARG A 201 1.06 -31.66 -20.06
C ARG A 201 1.29 -32.40 -18.75
N VAL A 202 1.13 -33.72 -18.74
CA VAL A 202 1.38 -34.56 -17.56
C VAL A 202 2.87 -34.50 -17.20
N GLU A 203 3.76 -34.64 -18.19
CA GLU A 203 5.21 -34.60 -17.95
C GLU A 203 5.69 -33.22 -17.51
N LEU A 204 5.13 -32.14 -18.09
CA LEU A 204 5.43 -30.78 -17.66
C LEU A 204 5.00 -30.55 -16.21
N LYS A 205 3.78 -30.96 -15.83
CA LYS A 205 3.30 -30.89 -14.44
C LYS A 205 4.16 -31.71 -13.48
N ARG A 206 4.71 -32.84 -13.93
CA ARG A 206 5.62 -33.68 -13.15
C ARG A 206 6.94 -32.96 -12.90
N MET A 207 7.55 -32.39 -13.94
CA MET A 207 8.79 -31.62 -13.81
C MET A 207 8.63 -30.41 -12.90
N TYR A 208 7.54 -29.64 -13.03
CA TYR A 208 7.28 -28.49 -12.15
C TYR A 208 7.09 -28.90 -10.70
N ARG A 209 6.37 -30.00 -10.42
CA ARG A 209 6.21 -30.52 -9.05
C ARG A 209 7.55 -30.92 -8.46
N LEU A 210 8.35 -31.70 -9.18
CA LEU A 210 9.67 -32.13 -8.70
C LEU A 210 10.61 -30.94 -8.41
N GLY A 211 10.60 -29.92 -9.27
CA GLY A 211 11.40 -28.71 -9.08
C GLY A 211 10.95 -27.88 -7.87
N ILE A 212 9.65 -27.75 -7.64
CA ILE A 212 9.11 -27.04 -6.46
C ILE A 212 9.42 -27.82 -5.19
N ASP A 213 9.23 -29.14 -5.19
CA ASP A 213 9.48 -30.00 -4.03
C ASP A 213 10.95 -29.96 -3.59
N GLU A 214 11.89 -29.96 -4.55
CA GLU A 214 13.32 -29.86 -4.26
C GLU A 214 13.68 -28.49 -3.64
N VAL A 215 13.15 -27.40 -4.19
CA VAL A 215 13.37 -26.05 -3.63
C VAL A 215 12.76 -25.91 -2.24
N MET A 216 11.55 -26.44 -2.02
CA MET A 216 10.90 -26.42 -0.71
C MET A 216 11.66 -27.26 0.31
N LYS A 217 12.21 -28.41 -0.10
CA LYS A 217 13.04 -29.26 0.76
C LYS A 217 14.34 -28.56 1.17
N GLU A 218 15.03 -27.90 0.23
CA GLU A 218 16.21 -27.08 0.53
C GLU A 218 15.86 -25.94 1.51
N LEU A 219 14.75 -25.25 1.28
CA LEU A 219 14.30 -24.15 2.13
C LEU A 219 13.98 -24.61 3.56
N ASN A 220 13.25 -25.72 3.70
CA ASN A 220 12.93 -26.31 5.00
C ASN A 220 14.20 -26.75 5.73
N THR A 221 15.15 -27.38 5.02
CA THR A 221 16.44 -27.79 5.60
C THR A 221 17.22 -26.58 6.13
N MET A 222 17.27 -25.48 5.37
CA MET A 222 17.92 -24.25 5.82
C MET A 222 17.19 -23.61 7.01
N HIS A 223 15.86 -23.65 7.04
CA HIS A 223 15.07 -23.16 8.16
C HIS A 223 15.29 -23.98 9.44
N GLU A 224 15.33 -25.31 9.34
CA GLU A 224 15.63 -26.18 10.48
C GLU A 224 17.03 -25.93 11.05
N GLN A 225 18.04 -25.82 10.19
CA GLN A 225 19.41 -25.46 10.60
C GLN A 225 19.45 -24.11 11.31
N TYR A 226 18.67 -23.14 10.85
CA TYR A 226 18.53 -21.84 11.49
C TYR A 226 17.90 -21.95 12.89
N MET A 227 16.80 -22.70 13.01
CA MET A 227 16.12 -22.91 14.30
C MET A 227 17.01 -23.62 15.32
N GLN A 228 17.78 -24.63 14.89
CA GLN A 228 18.76 -25.32 15.74
C GLN A 228 19.84 -24.36 16.25
N LYS A 229 20.36 -23.48 15.39
CA LYS A 229 21.36 -22.48 15.78
C LYS A 229 20.80 -21.47 16.79
N MET A 230 19.56 -21.02 16.59
CA MET A 230 18.87 -20.14 17.54
C MET A 230 18.67 -20.78 18.91
N GLN A 231 18.29 -22.07 18.95
CA GLN A 231 18.14 -22.81 20.21
C GLN A 231 19.48 -22.99 20.94
N SER A 232 20.54 -23.38 20.22
CA SER A 232 21.89 -23.52 20.78
C SER A 232 22.38 -22.20 21.41
N MET A 233 22.12 -21.08 20.73
CA MET A 233 22.46 -19.75 21.23
C MET A 233 21.66 -19.34 22.46
N GLN A 234 20.36 -19.59 22.48
CA GLN A 234 19.53 -19.34 23.67
C GLN A 234 20.04 -20.15 24.88
N GLN A 235 20.50 -21.37 24.63
CA GLN A 235 21.13 -22.20 25.66
C GLN A 235 22.47 -21.63 26.13
N GLN A 236 23.33 -21.14 25.24
CA GLN A 236 24.57 -20.45 25.61
C GLN A 236 24.31 -19.20 26.45
N MET A 237 23.31 -18.40 26.07
CA MET A 237 22.94 -17.20 26.82
C MET A 237 22.45 -17.56 28.24
N LYS A 238 21.66 -18.64 28.37
CA LYS A 238 21.23 -19.16 29.67
C LYS A 238 22.40 -19.67 30.51
N GLN A 239 23.39 -20.33 29.91
CA GLN A 239 24.59 -20.79 30.61
C GLN A 239 25.43 -19.62 31.12
N MET A 240 25.57 -18.56 30.30
CA MET A 240 26.30 -17.36 30.70
C MET A 240 25.62 -16.63 31.86
N ASP A 241 24.29 -16.52 31.83
CA ASP A 241 23.49 -15.94 32.92
C ASP A 241 23.66 -16.73 34.24
N GLN A 242 23.70 -18.07 34.15
CA GLN A 242 23.98 -18.94 35.29
C GLN A 242 25.42 -18.76 35.81
N GLN A 243 26.41 -18.64 34.93
CA GLN A 243 27.81 -18.41 35.32
C GLN A 243 27.97 -17.09 36.07
N VAL A 244 27.31 -16.02 35.62
CA VAL A 244 27.38 -14.74 36.31
C VAL A 244 26.62 -14.76 37.63
N SER A 245 25.46 -15.39 37.68
CA SER A 245 24.75 -15.60 38.95
C SER A 245 25.64 -16.33 39.96
N CYS A 246 26.40 -17.34 39.52
CA CYS A 246 27.36 -18.07 40.35
C CYS A 246 28.52 -17.17 40.83
N LEU A 247 29.18 -16.44 39.92
CA LEU A 247 30.27 -15.53 40.27
C LEU A 247 29.82 -14.42 41.22
N PHE A 248 28.63 -13.87 41.01
CA PHE A 248 28.06 -12.84 41.87
C PHE A 248 27.83 -13.36 43.29
N ASN A 249 27.31 -14.58 43.43
CA ASN A 249 27.13 -15.24 44.72
C ASN A 249 28.48 -15.55 45.40
N GLN A 250 29.50 -15.97 44.65
CA GLN A 250 30.86 -16.18 45.17
C GLN A 250 31.51 -14.88 45.68
N ILE A 251 31.35 -13.78 44.94
CA ILE A 251 31.86 -12.47 45.36
C ILE A 251 31.13 -12.00 46.62
N ASN A 252 29.80 -12.10 46.67
CA ASN A 252 29.01 -11.69 47.83
C ASN A 252 29.37 -12.48 49.09
N THR A 253 29.46 -13.80 49.00
CA THR A 253 29.86 -14.64 50.13
C THR A 253 31.27 -14.32 50.62
N THR A 254 32.22 -14.04 49.71
CA THR A 254 33.59 -13.65 50.07
C THR A 254 33.61 -12.29 50.79
N LEU A 255 32.80 -11.33 50.34
CA LEU A 255 32.71 -10.01 50.96
C LEU A 255 32.01 -10.08 52.33
N GLU A 256 30.94 -10.86 52.46
CA GLU A 256 30.24 -11.08 53.74
C GLU A 256 31.16 -11.74 54.78
N ASN A 257 31.97 -12.72 54.37
CA ASN A 257 32.96 -13.33 55.26
C ASN A 257 34.05 -12.34 55.71
N ARG A 258 34.44 -11.38 54.86
CA ARG A 258 35.41 -10.31 55.20
C ARG A 258 34.80 -9.25 56.10
N GLU A 259 33.56 -8.84 55.85
CA GLU A 259 32.83 -7.91 56.72
C GLU A 259 32.67 -8.46 58.14
N GLY A 260 32.45 -9.77 58.30
CA GLY A 260 32.38 -10.42 59.60
C GLY A 260 33.72 -10.51 60.36
N GLN A 261 34.86 -10.31 59.67
CA GLN A 261 36.21 -10.31 60.26
C GLN A 261 36.77 -8.90 60.49
N ALA A 262 36.14 -7.85 59.92
CA ALA A 262 36.57 -6.48 60.06
C ALA A 262 36.31 -5.96 61.48
N VAL A 263 37.35 -5.44 62.13
CA VAL A 263 37.28 -4.93 63.52
C VAL A 263 37.06 -3.40 63.55
N ASN A 264 37.34 -2.71 62.43
CA ASN A 264 37.26 -1.24 62.32
C ASN A 264 36.08 -0.80 61.43
N PRO A 265 35.21 0.12 61.88
CA PRO A 265 34.12 0.70 61.09
C PRO A 265 34.52 1.25 59.70
N GLU A 266 35.72 1.81 59.59
CA GLU A 266 36.21 2.42 58.35
C GLU A 266 36.49 1.38 57.25
N GLU A 267 37.00 0.20 57.66
CA GLU A 267 37.26 -0.93 56.77
C GLU A 267 35.94 -1.56 56.28
N GLN A 268 34.91 -1.54 57.14
CA GLN A 268 33.57 -2.02 56.83
C GLN A 268 32.88 -1.13 55.78
N GLU A 269 32.99 0.19 55.91
CA GLU A 269 32.44 1.13 54.91
C GLU A 269 33.16 1.01 53.56
N GLN A 270 34.48 0.80 53.57
CA GLN A 270 35.28 0.63 52.36
C GLN A 270 34.91 -0.65 51.60
N LEU A 271 34.70 -1.76 52.32
CA LEU A 271 34.20 -3.03 51.74
C LEU A 271 32.80 -2.87 51.15
N GLN A 272 31.92 -2.10 51.80
CA GLN A 272 30.56 -1.84 51.32
C GLN A 272 30.55 -1.05 50.01
N ARG A 273 31.40 -0.02 49.90
CA ARG A 273 31.60 0.74 48.65
C ARG A 273 32.20 -0.12 47.54
N GLN A 274 33.13 -1.01 47.89
CA GLN A 274 33.73 -1.93 46.93
C GLN A 274 32.69 -2.96 46.41
N ARG A 275 31.81 -3.44 47.28
CA ARG A 275 30.69 -4.34 46.92
C ARG A 275 29.76 -3.69 45.89
N GLN A 276 29.43 -2.41 46.07
CA GLN A 276 28.61 -1.68 45.11
C GLN A 276 29.34 -1.50 43.77
N ASN A 277 30.60 -1.06 43.77
CA ASN A 277 31.31 -0.75 42.53
C ASN A 277 31.64 -1.99 41.67
N VAL A 278 32.07 -3.09 42.29
CA VAL A 278 32.45 -4.31 41.54
C VAL A 278 31.23 -4.99 40.93
N GLY A 279 30.09 -5.00 41.63
CA GLY A 279 28.84 -5.55 41.12
C GLY A 279 28.36 -4.83 39.86
N PHE A 280 28.37 -3.49 39.87
CA PHE A 280 27.93 -2.69 38.72
C PHE A 280 28.87 -2.78 37.52
N GLN A 281 30.19 -2.77 37.71
CA GLN A 281 31.14 -2.88 36.60
C GLN A 281 31.01 -4.21 35.87
N HIS A 282 30.89 -5.32 36.60
CA HIS A 282 30.77 -6.65 36.00
C HIS A 282 29.44 -6.82 35.24
N LEU A 283 28.32 -6.37 35.83
CA LEU A 283 27.00 -6.37 35.19
C LEU A 283 27.00 -5.53 33.89
N PHE A 284 27.62 -4.35 33.93
CA PHE A 284 27.71 -3.47 32.77
C PHE A 284 28.56 -4.08 31.65
N GLN A 285 29.72 -4.66 31.98
CA GLN A 285 30.59 -5.29 30.99
C GLN A 285 29.90 -6.49 30.33
N GLN A 286 29.16 -7.28 31.10
CA GLN A 286 28.42 -8.42 30.58
C GLN A 286 27.23 -7.98 29.70
N GLN A 287 26.54 -6.89 30.06
CA GLN A 287 25.48 -6.33 29.23
C GLN A 287 26.03 -5.88 27.86
N GLN A 288 27.23 -5.28 27.82
CA GLN A 288 27.88 -4.91 26.57
C GLN A 288 28.25 -6.14 25.72
N GLU A 289 28.73 -7.21 26.35
CA GLU A 289 29.07 -8.44 25.66
C GLU A 289 27.84 -9.12 25.06
N MET A 290 26.72 -9.14 25.80
CA MET A 290 25.43 -9.63 25.31
C MET A 290 24.93 -8.81 24.11
N GLN A 291 25.04 -7.47 24.17
CA GLN A 291 24.69 -6.60 23.05
C GLN A 291 25.59 -6.87 21.84
N ARG A 292 26.90 -7.03 22.04
CA ARG A 292 27.85 -7.35 20.95
C ARG A 292 27.47 -8.66 20.26
N MET A 293 27.23 -9.72 21.01
CA MET A 293 26.81 -11.01 20.46
C MET A 293 25.50 -10.88 19.66
N PHE A 294 24.53 -10.10 20.16
CA PHE A 294 23.27 -9.87 19.45
C PHE A 294 23.47 -9.14 18.12
N LEU A 295 24.33 -8.11 18.08
CA LEU A 295 24.65 -7.38 16.85
C LEU A 295 25.36 -8.27 15.82
N GLU A 296 26.40 -9.00 16.24
CA GLU A 296 27.14 -9.93 15.37
C GLU A 296 26.20 -10.99 14.79
N ASN A 297 25.26 -11.47 15.58
CA ASN A 297 24.28 -12.45 15.14
C ASN A 297 23.27 -11.88 14.13
N ASN A 298 22.76 -10.67 14.35
CA ASN A 298 21.91 -10.01 13.35
C ASN A 298 22.65 -9.78 12.03
N GLN A 299 23.95 -9.50 12.09
CA GLN A 299 24.79 -9.39 10.91
C GLN A 299 24.92 -10.74 10.19
N GLN A 300 25.11 -11.85 10.92
CA GLN A 300 25.12 -13.19 10.32
C GLN A 300 23.77 -13.54 9.67
N HIS A 301 22.66 -13.20 10.31
CA HIS A 301 21.32 -13.40 9.76
C HIS A 301 21.15 -12.68 8.41
N TRP A 302 21.56 -11.42 8.34
CA TRP A 302 21.54 -10.65 7.09
C TRP A 302 22.36 -11.31 5.97
N GLN A 303 23.53 -11.87 6.28
CA GLN A 303 24.35 -12.57 5.30
C GLN A 303 23.68 -13.84 4.78
N ILE A 304 23.03 -14.62 5.65
CA ILE A 304 22.29 -15.83 5.24
C ILE A 304 21.14 -15.47 4.30
N GLN A 305 20.34 -14.46 4.65
CA GLN A 305 19.25 -13.99 3.79
C GLN A 305 19.77 -13.56 2.40
N LYS A 306 20.90 -12.84 2.38
CA LYS A 306 21.56 -12.44 1.13
C LYS A 306 21.99 -13.64 0.28
N GLN A 307 22.55 -14.67 0.90
CA GLN A 307 22.93 -15.91 0.20
C GLN A 307 21.71 -16.64 -0.38
N ILE A 308 20.58 -16.68 0.34
CA ILE A 308 19.33 -17.28 -0.15
C ILE A 308 18.86 -16.54 -1.40
N LEU A 309 18.79 -15.20 -1.35
CA LEU A 309 18.38 -14.39 -2.49
C LEU A 309 19.30 -14.60 -3.70
N GLN A 310 20.61 -14.68 -3.49
CA GLN A 310 21.58 -14.96 -4.55
C GLN A 310 21.37 -16.34 -5.19
N LYS A 311 21.14 -17.39 -4.39
CA LYS A 311 20.88 -18.75 -4.91
C LYS A 311 19.59 -18.80 -5.73
N LEU A 312 18.53 -18.13 -5.27
CA LEU A 312 17.27 -18.04 -6.01
C LEU A 312 17.46 -17.31 -7.36
N GLN A 313 18.25 -16.24 -7.38
CA GLN A 313 18.55 -15.51 -8.60
C GLN A 313 19.38 -16.34 -9.60
N GLN A 314 20.36 -17.11 -9.11
CA GLN A 314 21.19 -17.99 -9.95
C GLN A 314 20.38 -19.15 -10.55
N LYS A 315 19.50 -19.80 -9.77
CA LYS A 315 18.60 -20.86 -10.28
C LYS A 315 17.64 -20.30 -11.34
N GLY A 316 17.15 -19.06 -11.17
CA GLY A 316 16.30 -18.38 -12.16
C GLY A 316 17.02 -18.06 -13.49
N GLN A 317 18.34 -17.87 -13.47
CA GLN A 317 19.13 -17.62 -14.68
C GLN A 317 19.54 -18.93 -15.40
N GLN A 318 19.85 -19.99 -14.67
CA GLN A 318 20.18 -21.30 -15.27
C GLN A 318 19.00 -21.94 -16.00
N GLY A 319 17.76 -21.69 -15.57
CA GLY A 319 16.55 -22.16 -16.25
C GLY A 319 16.29 -21.54 -17.64
N LYS A 320 16.90 -20.38 -17.95
CA LYS A 320 16.73 -19.70 -19.26
C LYS A 320 17.76 -20.12 -20.31
N GLY A 321 18.83 -20.80 -19.93
CA GLY A 321 19.98 -21.06 -20.81
C GLY A 321 19.95 -22.35 -21.64
N LYS A 322 19.02 -23.29 -21.37
CA LYS A 322 19.09 -24.66 -21.92
C LYS A 322 17.94 -25.07 -22.84
N GLY A 323 17.14 -24.12 -23.31
CA GLY A 323 16.06 -24.33 -24.28
C GLY A 323 16.23 -23.45 -25.51
N ARG A 324 17.26 -23.70 -26.34
CA ARG A 324 17.35 -23.15 -27.69
C ARG A 324 17.31 -24.30 -28.69
N GLY A 325 16.09 -24.68 -29.04
CA GLY A 325 15.75 -25.56 -30.15
C GLY A 325 14.31 -25.27 -30.54
N HIS A 326 14.11 -24.76 -31.76
CA HIS A 326 12.87 -24.54 -32.52
C HIS A 326 11.52 -24.85 -31.83
N GLU A 327 10.65 -23.84 -31.73
CA GLU A 327 9.40 -23.76 -32.52
C GLU A 327 8.57 -22.51 -32.17
N GLN A 328 7.87 -22.00 -33.17
CA GLN A 328 6.93 -20.89 -33.11
C GLN A 328 5.57 -21.39 -32.59
N GLY A 329 4.87 -20.54 -31.83
CA GLY A 329 3.41 -20.53 -31.79
C GLY A 329 2.72 -21.05 -30.52
N GLY A 330 1.90 -20.16 -29.93
CA GLY A 330 0.70 -20.53 -29.18
C GLY A 330 0.86 -20.94 -27.71
N SER A 331 0.78 -19.96 -26.79
CA SER A 331 0.65 -20.26 -25.36
C SER A 331 -0.81 -20.14 -24.91
N ALA A 332 -1.45 -21.28 -24.64
CA ALA A 332 -2.72 -21.42 -23.95
C ALA A 332 -2.44 -21.88 -22.51
N GLY A 333 -2.81 -21.05 -21.53
CA GLY A 333 -2.67 -21.36 -20.10
C GLY A 333 -3.86 -22.15 -19.58
N LEU A 334 -3.61 -23.29 -18.94
CA LEU A 334 -4.58 -24.06 -18.16
C LEU A 334 -4.08 -24.19 -16.72
N SER A 335 -4.78 -23.52 -15.80
CA SER A 335 -4.65 -23.69 -14.35
C SER A 335 -5.31 -24.99 -13.91
N VAL A 336 -4.62 -25.75 -13.05
CA VAL A 336 -5.18 -26.86 -12.29
C VAL A 336 -4.95 -26.56 -10.80
N GLU A 337 -6.04 -26.53 -10.04
CA GLU A 337 -6.05 -26.53 -8.58
C GLU A 337 -5.45 -27.81 -7.98
N PRO A 338 -4.97 -27.74 -6.72
CA PRO A 338 -4.99 -28.89 -5.83
C PRO A 338 -5.85 -28.65 -4.58
N SER A 339 -6.70 -29.63 -4.30
CA SER A 339 -7.59 -29.76 -3.16
C SER A 339 -6.87 -29.98 -1.82
N GLU A 340 -7.62 -29.67 -0.78
CA GLU A 340 -7.35 -29.67 0.66
C GLU A 340 -6.94 -31.04 1.24
N LEU A 341 -6.10 -30.99 2.29
CA LEU A 341 -5.94 -32.06 3.27
C LEU A 341 -6.10 -31.45 4.68
N SER A 342 -7.11 -31.94 5.38
CA SER A 342 -7.51 -31.60 6.75
C SER A 342 -6.62 -32.29 7.80
N ALA A 343 -6.50 -31.69 9.00
CA ALA A 343 -6.53 -32.31 10.34
C ALA A 343 -6.15 -31.25 11.43
N PRO A 344 -6.33 -31.52 12.74
CA PRO A 344 -7.60 -31.69 13.44
C PRO A 344 -7.74 -30.73 14.64
N SER A 345 -8.98 -30.66 15.15
CA SER A 345 -9.44 -29.94 16.33
C SER A 345 -8.71 -30.31 17.63
N GLN A 346 -8.51 -29.32 18.51
CA GLN A 346 -8.47 -29.54 19.96
C GLN A 346 -9.25 -28.45 20.69
N ASP A 347 -10.20 -28.93 21.48
CA ASP A 347 -11.05 -28.22 22.42
C ASP A 347 -10.25 -27.53 23.53
N SER A 348 -10.74 -26.38 23.98
CA SER A 348 -10.65 -25.93 25.38
C SER A 348 -11.72 -24.87 25.61
N GLU A 349 -12.82 -25.33 26.22
CA GLU A 349 -13.80 -24.49 26.90
C GLU A 349 -13.12 -23.78 28.08
N GLU A 350 -13.25 -22.46 28.16
CA GLU A 350 -13.32 -21.80 29.48
C GLU A 350 -14.20 -20.56 29.39
N SER A 351 -15.35 -20.68 30.05
CA SER A 351 -16.43 -19.72 30.23
C SER A 351 -16.03 -18.57 31.14
N GLN A 352 -16.21 -17.32 30.71
CA GLN A 352 -16.44 -16.20 31.64
C GLN A 352 -17.44 -15.17 31.08
N ASP A 353 -18.55 -15.08 31.82
CA ASP A 353 -19.61 -14.08 31.89
C ASP A 353 -19.52 -12.81 31.04
N GLU A 354 -20.47 -12.68 30.11
CA GLU A 354 -20.89 -11.40 29.53
C GLU A 354 -21.83 -10.67 30.50
N SER A 355 -21.32 -9.65 31.20
CA SER A 355 -22.15 -8.55 31.68
C SER A 355 -21.99 -7.36 30.72
N SER A 356 -22.95 -7.23 29.80
CA SER A 356 -23.07 -6.13 28.85
C SER A 356 -23.31 -4.80 29.57
N VAL A 357 -22.26 -4.06 29.87
CA VAL A 357 -22.36 -2.63 30.22
C VAL A 357 -22.34 -1.84 28.92
N ASN A 358 -23.49 -1.26 28.59
CA ASN A 358 -23.69 -0.33 27.49
C ASN A 358 -22.87 0.96 27.74
N VAL A 359 -21.58 0.95 27.36
CA VAL A 359 -20.71 2.12 27.42
C VAL A 359 -21.07 3.04 26.26
N ARG A 360 -21.86 4.06 26.59
CA ARG A 360 -22.17 5.18 25.72
C ARG A 360 -20.86 5.87 25.30
N SER A 361 -20.47 5.76 24.04
CA SER A 361 -19.23 6.35 23.49
C SER A 361 -19.21 7.87 23.71
N GLU A 362 -18.34 8.35 24.59
CA GLU A 362 -18.14 9.79 24.75
C GLU A 362 -17.55 10.43 23.48
N PRO A 363 -17.90 11.69 23.17
CA PRO A 363 -17.32 12.43 22.07
C PRO A 363 -15.81 12.62 22.28
N MET A 364 -15.06 12.20 21.26
CA MET A 364 -13.64 11.86 21.36
C MET A 364 -12.71 13.07 21.15
N LYS A 365 -11.81 13.32 22.10
CA LYS A 365 -10.97 14.52 22.15
C LYS A 365 -9.53 14.27 21.69
N VAL A 366 -9.14 14.92 20.59
CA VAL A 366 -7.80 14.84 19.97
C VAL A 366 -6.61 15.14 20.91
N SER A 367 -6.77 16.00 21.94
CA SER A 367 -5.63 16.38 22.80
C SER A 367 -5.35 15.46 23.97
N ASP A 368 -6.36 14.73 24.44
CA ASP A 368 -6.25 14.11 25.77
C ASP A 368 -5.41 12.82 25.70
N GLU A 369 -5.29 12.21 24.51
CA GLU A 369 -4.55 10.96 24.29
C GLU A 369 -3.15 11.17 23.73
N ALA A 370 -2.95 12.28 23.00
CA ALA A 370 -1.71 12.52 22.29
C ALA A 370 -0.57 13.00 23.20
N GLY A 371 -0.84 13.72 24.29
CA GLY A 371 0.15 14.11 25.31
C GLY A 371 1.51 14.55 24.77
N VAL A 372 2.48 13.61 24.78
CA VAL A 372 3.85 13.74 24.27
C VAL A 372 3.97 13.46 22.77
N MET A 373 4.99 14.03 22.13
CA MET A 373 5.18 13.92 20.68
C MET A 373 5.25 12.47 20.14
N MET A 374 5.81 11.53 20.91
CA MET A 374 5.83 10.10 20.54
C MET A 374 4.43 9.48 20.43
N ASN A 375 3.55 9.79 21.38
CA ASN A 375 2.19 9.26 21.39
C ASN A 375 1.38 9.89 20.26
N ALA A 376 1.56 11.19 20.02
CA ALA A 376 1.00 11.88 18.86
C ALA A 376 1.42 11.22 17.53
N TRP A 377 2.70 10.88 17.38
CA TRP A 377 3.23 10.17 16.21
C TRP A 377 2.63 8.76 16.05
N THR A 378 2.53 8.03 17.15
CA THR A 378 1.94 6.69 17.18
C THR A 378 0.47 6.71 16.79
N LEU A 379 -0.32 7.59 17.42
CA LEU A 379 -1.75 7.74 17.10
C LEU A 379 -1.96 8.18 15.65
N TRP A 380 -1.03 8.98 15.10
CA TRP A 380 -1.09 9.42 13.72
C TRP A 380 -1.03 8.27 12.71
N HIS A 381 -0.13 7.31 12.92
CA HIS A 381 0.12 6.22 11.96
C HIS A 381 -0.58 4.90 12.31
N CYS A 382 -0.66 4.56 13.59
CA CYS A 382 -1.16 3.27 14.07
C CYS A 382 -2.57 3.39 14.68
N GLY A 383 -2.99 4.59 15.08
CA GLY A 383 -4.24 4.76 15.82
C GLY A 383 -4.16 4.17 17.24
N ASN A 384 -5.30 3.79 17.80
CA ASN A 384 -5.40 3.17 19.12
C ASN A 384 -6.37 2.00 19.08
N HIS A 385 -5.85 0.77 18.99
CA HIS A 385 -6.68 -0.44 18.92
C HIS A 385 -7.55 -0.66 20.15
N HIS A 386 -7.05 -0.34 21.35
CA HIS A 386 -7.81 -0.51 22.60
C HIS A 386 -9.07 0.37 22.64
N LYS A 387 -9.01 1.53 21.97
CA LYS A 387 -10.13 2.46 21.85
C LYS A 387 -10.83 2.37 20.50
N SER A 388 -10.48 1.38 19.67
CA SER A 388 -10.99 1.22 18.29
C SER A 388 -10.80 2.45 17.39
N LEU A 389 -9.68 3.16 17.58
CA LEU A 389 -9.39 4.40 16.85
C LEU A 389 -8.54 4.11 15.63
N PRO A 390 -9.01 4.45 14.41
CA PRO A 390 -8.18 4.35 13.23
C PRO A 390 -7.06 5.40 13.28
N PRO A 391 -5.97 5.19 12.52
CA PRO A 391 -4.90 6.17 12.38
C PRO A 391 -5.41 7.58 12.10
N MET A 392 -4.95 8.57 12.87
CA MET A 392 -5.47 9.94 12.77
C MET A 392 -5.23 10.59 11.41
N LYS A 393 -4.24 10.11 10.65
CA LYS A 393 -4.00 10.55 9.26
C LYS A 393 -5.20 10.37 8.34
N ASN A 394 -6.09 9.43 8.67
CA ASN A 394 -7.30 9.11 7.90
C ASN A 394 -8.53 9.92 8.33
N TRP A 395 -8.45 10.69 9.42
CA TRP A 395 -9.60 11.40 9.96
C TRP A 395 -9.95 12.63 9.13
N LYS A 396 -11.23 12.90 8.97
CA LYS A 396 -11.77 14.09 8.31
C LYS A 396 -12.28 15.08 9.35
N ALA A 397 -12.14 16.38 9.06
CA ALA A 397 -12.64 17.43 9.96
C ALA A 397 -14.15 17.31 10.27
N ALA A 398 -14.94 16.80 9.30
CA ALA A 398 -16.37 16.57 9.46
C ALA A 398 -16.73 15.43 10.43
N GLN A 399 -15.78 14.57 10.80
CA GLN A 399 -15.98 13.48 11.76
C GLN A 399 -15.78 13.92 13.21
N LEU A 400 -15.35 15.16 13.44
CA LEU A 400 -15.04 15.69 14.76
C LEU A 400 -16.23 16.47 15.31
N SER A 401 -16.45 16.34 16.62
CA SER A 401 -17.61 16.93 17.31
C SER A 401 -17.48 18.45 17.47
N SER A 402 -16.25 18.97 17.51
CA SER A 402 -15.96 20.38 17.80
C SER A 402 -15.00 21.04 16.80
N ARG A 403 -15.22 22.34 16.54
CA ARG A 403 -14.28 23.19 15.78
C ARG A 403 -12.89 23.25 16.41
N ALA A 404 -12.80 23.15 17.75
CA ALA A 404 -11.52 23.12 18.46
C ALA A 404 -10.74 21.84 18.14
N GLU A 405 -11.41 20.70 18.02
CA GLU A 405 -10.81 19.42 17.63
C GLU A 405 -10.35 19.45 16.18
N SER A 406 -11.15 20.03 15.29
CA SER A 406 -10.73 20.22 13.89
C SER A 406 -9.47 21.08 13.79
N ARG A 407 -9.34 22.13 14.61
CA ARG A 407 -8.12 22.94 14.66
C ARG A 407 -6.93 22.13 15.16
N ARG A 408 -7.11 21.33 16.22
CA ARG A 408 -6.07 20.44 16.77
C ARG A 408 -5.62 19.39 15.76
N LEU A 409 -6.55 18.80 15.00
CA LEU A 409 -6.22 17.87 13.92
C LEU A 409 -5.38 18.57 12.84
N SER A 410 -5.72 19.81 12.45
CA SER A 410 -4.92 20.61 11.52
C SER A 410 -3.52 20.92 12.05
N ASP A 411 -3.39 21.26 13.33
CA ASP A 411 -2.08 21.47 13.97
C ASP A 411 -1.25 20.17 13.99
N MET A 412 -1.90 19.03 14.25
CA MET A 412 -1.25 17.71 14.16
C MET A 412 -0.79 17.41 12.73
N ARG A 413 -1.63 17.63 11.73
CA ARG A 413 -1.26 17.46 10.31
C ARG A 413 -0.03 18.30 9.96
N TYR A 414 -0.02 19.56 10.41
CA TYR A 414 1.08 20.48 10.20
C TYR A 414 2.37 19.95 10.82
N LEU A 415 2.33 19.50 12.07
CA LEU A 415 3.47 18.91 12.76
C LEU A 415 4.00 17.67 12.04
N MET A 416 3.12 16.72 11.71
CA MET A 416 3.52 15.46 11.07
C MET A 416 4.11 15.69 9.69
N LYS A 417 3.53 16.60 8.89
CA LYS A 417 4.08 17.01 7.60
C LYS A 417 5.50 17.56 7.73
N ASN A 418 5.73 18.47 8.68
CA ASN A 418 7.06 19.03 8.89
C ASN A 418 8.07 17.98 9.38
N PHE A 419 7.66 17.08 10.27
CA PHE A 419 8.53 16.02 10.74
C PHE A 419 8.85 15.01 9.62
N HIS A 420 7.89 14.64 8.78
CA HIS A 420 8.12 13.82 7.59
C HIS A 420 9.13 14.45 6.62
N GLN A 421 8.97 15.75 6.33
CA GLN A 421 9.93 16.47 5.49
C GLN A 421 11.31 16.55 6.13
N PHE A 422 11.37 16.69 7.46
CA PHE A 422 12.64 16.74 8.17
C PHE A 422 13.38 15.41 8.06
N ILE A 423 12.68 14.29 8.23
CA ILE A 423 13.26 12.95 8.05
C ILE A 423 13.76 12.80 6.61
N LYS A 424 12.91 13.15 5.61
CA LYS A 424 13.28 13.11 4.20
C LYS A 424 14.57 13.89 3.93
N ARG A 425 14.65 15.13 4.43
CA ARG A 425 15.82 15.99 4.22
C ARG A 425 17.05 15.51 4.97
N SER A 426 16.89 14.97 6.18
CA SER A 426 17.97 14.36 6.94
C SER A 426 18.59 13.15 6.24
N ILE A 427 17.79 12.39 5.48
CA ILE A 427 18.27 11.28 4.65
C ILE A 427 19.04 11.81 3.44
N LEU A 428 18.50 12.82 2.75
CA LEU A 428 19.15 13.43 1.58
C LEU A 428 20.51 14.07 1.92
N ASP A 429 20.59 14.78 3.05
CA ASP A 429 21.82 15.44 3.51
C ASP A 429 22.80 14.47 4.20
N SER A 430 22.43 13.21 4.40
CA SER A 430 23.30 12.18 4.96
C SER A 430 24.51 11.90 4.05
N PRO A 431 25.71 11.60 4.57
CA PRO A 431 26.89 11.25 3.78
C PRO A 431 26.80 9.85 3.13
N LEU A 432 25.65 9.18 3.20
CA LEU A 432 25.45 7.85 2.63
C LEU A 432 25.55 7.87 1.10
N HIS A 433 25.87 6.71 0.52
CA HIS A 433 25.85 6.52 -0.92
C HIS A 433 24.43 6.70 -1.49
N GLU A 434 24.30 7.26 -2.71
CA GLU A 434 23.02 7.64 -3.34
C GLU A 434 22.00 6.49 -3.37
N PHE A 435 22.45 5.28 -3.67
CA PHE A 435 21.62 4.08 -3.62
C PHE A 435 20.99 3.83 -2.24
N THR A 436 21.73 4.06 -1.16
CA THR A 436 21.24 3.87 0.21
C THR A 436 20.24 4.96 0.59
N LYS A 437 20.46 6.20 0.13
CA LYS A 437 19.50 7.30 0.31
C LYS A 437 18.18 6.98 -0.37
N SER A 438 18.23 6.53 -1.61
CA SER A 438 17.06 6.11 -2.38
C SER A 438 16.27 5.02 -1.64
N LEU A 439 16.97 4.00 -1.12
CA LEU A 439 16.34 2.93 -0.35
C LEU A 439 15.69 3.44 0.95
N GLU A 440 16.36 4.31 1.72
CA GLU A 440 15.78 4.89 2.95
C GLU A 440 14.58 5.80 2.63
N LEU A 441 14.61 6.52 1.51
CA LEU A 441 13.48 7.35 1.04
C LEU A 441 12.29 6.50 0.62
N ASP A 442 12.52 5.39 -0.08
CA ASP A 442 11.47 4.44 -0.44
C ASP A 442 10.85 3.79 0.80
N GLN A 443 11.67 3.44 1.80
CA GLN A 443 11.20 2.95 3.10
C GLN A 443 10.36 4.00 3.83
N LEU A 444 10.81 5.26 3.87
CA LEU A 444 10.06 6.35 4.47
C LEU A 444 8.72 6.56 3.76
N LYS A 445 8.70 6.51 2.44
CA LYS A 445 7.48 6.65 1.63
C LYS A 445 6.50 5.49 1.91
N ALA A 446 6.99 4.25 1.90
CA ALA A 446 6.20 3.08 2.24
C ALA A 446 5.64 3.16 3.67
N PHE A 447 6.43 3.68 4.62
CA PHE A 447 6.01 3.92 6.00
C PHE A 447 4.87 4.96 6.09
N ILE A 448 5.01 6.10 5.41
CA ILE A 448 4.02 7.19 5.45
C ILE A 448 2.70 6.75 4.80
N ASP A 449 2.79 6.10 3.63
CA ASP A 449 1.63 5.70 2.83
C ASP A 449 0.97 4.40 3.32
N GLY A 450 1.70 3.59 4.08
CA GLY A 450 1.29 2.28 4.57
C GLY A 450 0.61 2.31 5.94
N ALA A 451 0.46 1.11 6.53
CA ALA A 451 0.00 0.90 7.90
C ALA A 451 1.17 0.32 8.70
N PRO A 452 2.11 1.15 9.17
CA PRO A 452 3.28 0.65 9.87
C PRO A 452 2.87 0.04 11.21
N SER A 453 3.62 -0.98 11.64
CA SER A 453 3.50 -1.52 12.99
C SER A 453 3.92 -0.48 14.03
N LEU A 454 3.43 -0.67 15.27
CA LEU A 454 3.81 0.18 16.41
C LEU A 454 5.33 0.21 16.62
N GLN A 455 6.00 -0.93 16.41
CA GLN A 455 7.44 -1.06 16.57
C GLN A 455 8.20 -0.24 15.51
N GLU A 456 7.78 -0.32 14.24
CA GLU A 456 8.37 0.47 13.15
C GLU A 456 8.17 1.97 13.38
N ALA A 457 6.97 2.38 13.80
CA ALA A 457 6.66 3.77 14.08
C ALA A 457 7.55 4.33 15.20
N ASN A 458 7.70 3.58 16.29
CA ASN A 458 8.54 3.96 17.42
C ASN A 458 10.02 3.99 17.06
N ALA A 459 10.51 3.02 16.28
CA ALA A 459 11.89 2.97 15.83
C ALA A 459 12.24 4.18 14.95
N LEU A 460 11.39 4.50 13.99
CA LEU A 460 11.60 5.64 13.09
C LEU A 460 11.55 6.97 13.86
N PHE A 461 10.62 7.10 14.81
CA PHE A 461 10.55 8.28 15.66
C PHE A 461 11.84 8.46 16.46
N LYS A 462 12.27 7.44 17.21
CA LYS A 462 13.49 7.49 18.03
C LYS A 462 14.73 7.81 17.21
N LYS A 463 14.83 7.31 15.97
CA LYS A 463 15.95 7.59 15.07
C LYS A 463 16.10 9.10 14.75
N HIS A 464 14.99 9.84 14.68
CA HIS A 464 15.00 11.21 14.15
C HIS A 464 14.51 12.30 15.14
N SER A 465 13.89 11.94 16.26
CA SER A 465 13.25 12.87 17.19
C SER A 465 14.22 13.87 17.80
N ASP A 466 15.40 13.43 18.24
CA ASP A 466 16.38 14.30 18.89
C ASP A 466 16.95 15.31 17.91
N ARG A 467 17.31 14.85 16.71
CA ARG A 467 17.79 15.73 15.63
C ARG A 467 16.72 16.74 15.21
N PHE A 468 15.46 16.32 15.17
CA PHE A 468 14.35 17.22 14.85
C PHE A 468 14.15 18.27 15.94
N LEU A 469 14.22 17.88 17.21
CA LEU A 469 14.13 18.83 18.30
C LEU A 469 15.29 19.84 18.25
N SER A 470 16.53 19.37 18.18
CA SER A 470 17.69 20.26 18.06
C SER A 470 17.61 21.17 16.83
N TRP A 471 17.02 20.71 15.73
CA TRP A 471 16.75 21.55 14.58
C TRP A 471 15.66 22.60 14.87
N THR A 472 14.55 22.24 15.52
CA THR A 472 13.51 23.21 15.90
C THR A 472 14.00 24.26 16.91
N GLU A 473 15.04 23.94 17.69
CA GLU A 473 15.60 24.83 18.72
C GLU A 473 16.77 25.70 18.23
N ARG A 474 17.44 25.32 17.13
CA ARG A 474 18.44 26.18 16.49
C ARG A 474 17.81 27.53 16.12
N GLY A 475 18.25 28.60 16.77
CA GLY A 475 17.73 29.96 16.64
C GLY A 475 17.19 30.58 17.95
N GLU A 476 16.91 29.78 18.97
CA GLU A 476 16.57 30.26 20.32
C GLU A 476 17.82 30.16 21.22
N ALA A 477 18.29 31.27 21.79
CA ALA A 477 19.55 31.39 22.54
C ALA A 477 19.58 30.70 23.92
N ASN A 478 18.85 29.59 24.11
CA ASN A 478 18.74 28.92 25.42
C ASN A 478 19.18 27.46 25.33
N GLU A 479 20.44 27.19 25.69
CA GLU A 479 21.09 25.86 25.73
C GLU A 479 20.52 24.88 26.78
N SER A 480 19.55 25.28 27.60
CA SER A 480 19.13 24.53 28.80
C SER A 480 18.11 23.40 28.56
N TYR A 481 17.62 23.16 27.33
CA TYR A 481 16.45 22.29 27.10
C TYR A 481 16.73 20.93 26.43
N SER A 482 17.98 20.67 26.04
CA SER A 482 18.45 19.47 25.32
C SER A 482 18.00 18.13 25.94
N GLU A 483 17.87 18.05 27.27
CA GLU A 483 17.60 16.79 27.98
C GLU A 483 16.12 16.37 28.04
N ARG A 484 15.17 17.15 27.50
CA ARG A 484 13.71 16.89 27.67
C ARG A 484 12.99 16.40 26.41
N SER A 485 13.71 15.93 25.39
CA SER A 485 13.14 15.62 24.06
C SER A 485 11.99 14.60 24.07
N GLY A 486 11.96 13.69 25.03
CA GLY A 486 10.88 12.70 25.20
C GLY A 486 9.64 13.19 25.97
N GLN A 487 9.72 14.35 26.64
CA GLN A 487 8.66 14.83 27.55
C GLN A 487 7.89 16.03 27.00
N LEU A 488 8.35 16.62 25.90
CA LEU A 488 7.68 17.77 25.30
C LEU A 488 6.33 17.37 24.69
N SER A 489 5.31 18.16 25.02
CA SER A 489 4.00 18.03 24.38
C SER A 489 4.10 18.33 22.90
N TRP A 490 3.38 17.57 22.07
CA TRP A 490 3.32 17.80 20.63
C TRP A 490 2.85 19.24 20.27
N ILE A 491 2.03 19.86 21.12
CA ILE A 491 1.58 21.26 20.96
C ILE A 491 2.77 22.22 21.08
N THR A 492 3.74 21.92 21.94
CA THR A 492 4.96 22.73 22.08
C THR A 492 5.79 22.68 20.81
N TYR A 493 5.91 21.52 20.16
CA TYR A 493 6.56 21.41 18.85
C TYR A 493 5.86 22.26 17.79
N VAL A 494 4.52 22.24 17.73
CA VAL A 494 3.76 23.10 16.80
C VAL A 494 4.06 24.58 17.05
N LYS A 495 4.07 25.02 18.31
CA LYS A 495 4.40 26.41 18.66
C LYS A 495 5.81 26.77 18.22
N LYS A 496 6.81 25.94 18.52
CA LYS A 496 8.20 26.16 18.10
C LYS A 496 8.34 26.23 16.57
N LEU A 497 7.70 25.33 15.83
CA LEU A 497 7.68 25.36 14.37
C LEU A 497 7.07 26.65 13.82
N ARG A 498 5.95 27.11 14.39
CA ARG A 498 5.30 28.37 13.96
C ARG A 498 6.11 29.61 14.32
N VAL A 499 6.90 29.58 15.40
CA VAL A 499 7.85 30.65 15.74
C VAL A 499 8.99 30.63 14.74
N LYS A 500 9.60 29.47 14.51
CA LYS A 500 10.71 29.30 13.56
C LYS A 500 10.34 29.72 12.13
N GLU A 501 9.11 29.43 11.69
CA GLU A 501 8.56 29.89 10.42
C GLU A 501 8.51 31.42 10.29
N LYS A 502 8.33 32.13 11.42
CA LYS A 502 8.33 33.59 11.44
C LYS A 502 9.73 34.18 11.59
N THR A 503 10.58 33.58 12.43
CA THR A 503 11.90 34.14 12.79
C THR A 503 12.98 33.79 11.77
N SER A 504 12.90 32.59 11.18
CA SER A 504 13.92 32.05 10.28
C SER A 504 13.29 31.39 9.04
N PRO A 505 12.59 32.15 8.17
CA PRO A 505 11.93 31.59 6.99
C PRO A 505 12.88 30.80 6.06
N GLN A 506 14.14 31.22 5.97
CA GLN A 506 15.18 30.56 5.16
C GLN A 506 15.48 29.14 5.65
N GLU A 507 15.42 28.89 6.96
CA GLU A 507 15.61 27.54 7.52
C GLU A 507 14.41 26.64 7.27
N MET A 508 13.19 27.21 7.24
CA MET A 508 12.01 26.49 6.77
C MET A 508 12.07 26.23 5.26
N GLU A 509 12.67 27.13 4.50
CA GLU A 509 12.89 26.92 3.07
C GLU A 509 13.79 25.71 2.81
N TRP A 510 14.86 25.48 3.60
CA TRP A 510 15.66 24.25 3.52
C TRP A 510 14.80 22.99 3.70
N LEU A 511 13.79 23.04 4.57
CA LEU A 511 12.87 21.93 4.79
C LEU A 511 11.89 21.74 3.61
N TRP A 512 11.53 22.81 2.89
CA TRP A 512 10.42 22.83 1.93
C TRP A 512 10.87 22.92 0.47
N LYS A 513 12.16 23.16 0.20
CA LYS A 513 12.74 23.15 -1.15
C LYS A 513 12.43 21.82 -1.83
N SER A 514 11.52 21.87 -2.81
CA SER A 514 11.34 20.79 -3.77
C SER A 514 12.59 20.69 -4.62
N GLU A 515 13.07 19.46 -4.84
CA GLU A 515 14.05 19.18 -5.90
C GLU A 515 13.52 19.81 -7.19
N GLY A 516 14.30 20.71 -7.76
CA GLY A 516 14.06 21.28 -9.08
C GLY A 516 14.40 20.29 -10.17
#